data_AF-A0A2N3HU41-F1
#
_entry.id   AF-A0A2N3HU41-F1
#
_cell.length_a   1.000
_cell.length_b   1.000
_cell.length_c   1.000
_cell.angle_alpha   90.00
_cell.angle_beta   90.00
_cell.angle_gamma   90.00
#
_symmetry.space_group_name_H-M   'P 1'
#
loop_
_entity.id
_entity.type
_entity.pdbx_description
1 polymer ?
#
loop_
_entity_poly.entity_id
_entity_poly.type
_entity_poly.pdbx_seq_one_letter_code
_entity_poly.pdbx_strand_id
1 'polypeptide(L)'
;MASEKLYLYPIWIRIWHWINAVLFITLLISGISMQYSNPENPLLISFELSVELHNLCGILISINYLLFIFGNLFTSNGKQYKMKSKGLFTRIYNQSIYYLFGMFKKQNAPYPITAENKFNPMQRFIYAIAMYVGFPIIIISGMAMLFPEIIIPQVFGFSGLLLTAMVHVIIGFVLSLFLFIHVYVCTIGSSISNNFKSMITGWH
;
A
#
# COMPACT_ATOMS: atom_id res chain seq x y z
N MET A 1 22.24 17.42 23.17
CA MET A 1 20.80 17.45 23.45
C MET A 1 20.24 16.11 23.02
N ALA A 2 19.62 15.33 23.92
CA ALA A 2 18.98 14.09 23.53
C ALA A 2 17.88 14.43 22.51
N SER A 3 17.91 13.84 21.31
CA SER A 3 16.84 14.05 20.34
C SER A 3 15.55 13.53 20.95
N GLU A 4 14.58 14.41 21.18
CA GLU A 4 13.24 13.98 21.61
C GLU A 4 12.68 13.02 20.56
N LYS A 5 12.52 11.74 20.94
CA LYS A 5 11.95 10.73 20.06
C LYS A 5 10.45 10.95 19.98
N LEU A 6 9.90 11.02 18.77
CA LEU A 6 8.47 11.23 18.58
C LEU A 6 7.75 9.89 18.46
N TYR A 7 6.71 9.68 19.26
CA TYR A 7 5.86 8.49 19.14
C TYR A 7 4.82 8.67 18.03
N LEU A 8 5.09 8.12 16.85
CA LEU A 8 4.27 8.34 15.64
C LEU A 8 3.40 7.14 15.26
N TYR A 9 3.78 5.93 15.68
CA TYR A 9 3.14 4.68 15.26
C TYR A 9 2.65 3.85 16.45
N PRO A 10 1.37 4.01 16.85
CA PRO A 10 0.68 3.13 17.78
C PRO A 10 0.87 1.64 17.48
N ILE A 11 0.93 0.82 18.55
CA ILE A 11 1.16 -0.64 18.45
C ILE A 11 0.20 -1.30 17.45
N TRP A 12 -1.09 -0.99 17.54
CA TRP A 12 -2.10 -1.60 16.67
C TRP A 12 -1.84 -1.31 15.18
N ILE A 13 -1.36 -0.11 14.82
CA ILE A 13 -1.01 0.24 13.43
C ILE A 13 0.18 -0.59 12.96
N ARG A 14 1.17 -0.77 13.83
CA ARG A 14 2.38 -1.53 13.49
C ARG A 14 2.06 -3.00 13.25
N ILE A 15 1.26 -3.60 14.13
CA ILE A 15 0.78 -4.99 13.97
C ILE A 15 -0.01 -5.11 12.66
N TRP A 16 -1.00 -4.23 12.46
CA TRP A 16 -1.80 -4.21 11.24
C TRP A 16 -0.92 -4.09 9.99
N HIS A 17 0.05 -3.18 10.01
CA HIS A 17 0.94 -2.92 8.88
C HIS A 17 1.80 -4.13 8.54
N TRP A 18 2.41 -4.79 9.54
CA TRP A 18 3.24 -5.98 9.28
C TRP A 18 2.42 -7.16 8.77
N ILE A 19 1.22 -7.38 9.31
CA ILE A 19 0.27 -8.36 8.78
C ILE A 19 -0.07 -8.01 7.32
N ASN A 20 -0.40 -6.74 7.04
CA ASN A 20 -0.71 -6.28 5.69
C ASN A 20 0.46 -6.48 4.73
N ALA A 21 1.69 -6.16 5.16
CA ALA A 21 2.88 -6.28 4.34
C ALA A 21 3.16 -7.75 3.97
N VAL A 22 3.10 -8.66 4.94
CA VAL A 22 3.31 -10.10 4.68
C VAL A 22 2.24 -10.64 3.72
N LEU A 23 0.96 -10.35 3.99
CA LEU A 23 -0.15 -10.80 3.13
C LEU A 23 -0.02 -10.25 1.71
N PHE A 24 0.30 -8.97 1.56
CA PHE A 24 0.42 -8.33 0.26
C PHE A 24 1.63 -8.86 -0.54
N ILE A 25 2.76 -9.13 0.12
CA ILE A 25 3.92 -9.75 -0.52
C ILE A 25 3.59 -11.16 -0.99
N THR A 26 2.89 -11.97 -0.17
CA THR A 26 2.46 -13.30 -0.59
C THR A 26 1.52 -13.23 -1.79
N LEU A 27 0.56 -12.29 -1.79
CA LEU A 27 -0.35 -12.06 -2.93
C LEU A 27 0.40 -11.64 -4.21
N LEU A 28 1.43 -10.81 -4.08
CA LEU A 28 2.26 -10.40 -5.21
C LEU A 28 3.01 -11.60 -5.80
N ILE A 29 3.63 -12.41 -4.95
CA ILE A 29 4.39 -13.60 -5.37
C ILE A 29 3.46 -14.62 -6.02
N SER A 30 2.34 -14.95 -5.38
CA SER A 30 1.39 -15.92 -5.91
C SER A 30 0.69 -15.41 -7.17
N GLY A 31 0.36 -14.11 -7.25
CA GLY A 31 -0.24 -13.50 -8.44
C GLY A 31 0.70 -13.50 -9.64
N ILE A 32 1.98 -13.15 -9.45
CA ILE A 32 3.01 -13.28 -10.50
C ILE A 32 3.16 -14.75 -10.91
N SER A 33 3.22 -15.66 -9.94
CA SER A 33 3.32 -17.09 -10.20
C SER A 33 2.13 -17.60 -11.03
N MET A 34 0.89 -17.21 -10.71
CA MET A 34 -0.30 -17.60 -11.47
C MET A 34 -0.31 -17.00 -12.89
N GLN A 35 0.19 -15.77 -13.07
CA GLN A 35 0.19 -15.08 -14.35
C GLN A 35 1.19 -15.68 -15.36
N TYR A 36 2.33 -16.19 -14.87
CA TYR A 36 3.45 -16.59 -15.72
C TYR A 36 3.86 -18.07 -15.59
N SER A 37 3.40 -18.80 -14.58
CA SER A 37 3.70 -20.23 -14.45
C SER A 37 2.85 -21.05 -15.42
N ASN A 38 3.47 -22.10 -15.93
CA ASN A 38 2.77 -23.18 -16.62
C ASN A 38 2.62 -24.35 -15.62
N PRO A 39 1.50 -25.11 -15.61
CA PRO A 39 1.37 -26.33 -14.81
C PRO A 39 2.57 -27.29 -14.85
N GLU A 40 3.29 -27.34 -15.98
CA GLU A 40 4.47 -28.21 -16.15
C GLU A 40 5.80 -27.57 -15.71
N ASN A 41 5.85 -26.24 -15.59
CA ASN A 41 7.06 -25.51 -15.20
C ASN A 41 6.71 -24.32 -14.28
N PRO A 42 6.73 -24.53 -12.96
CA PRO A 42 6.44 -23.48 -11.99
C PRO A 42 7.55 -22.42 -11.96
N LEU A 43 7.18 -21.15 -12.05
CA LEU A 43 8.15 -20.05 -12.07
C LEU A 43 8.73 -19.75 -10.67
N LEU A 44 7.88 -19.71 -9.65
CA LEU A 44 8.27 -19.48 -8.25
C LEU A 44 7.79 -20.60 -7.32
N ILE A 45 6.50 -20.93 -7.41
CA ILE A 45 5.81 -21.96 -6.62
C ILE A 45 4.83 -22.71 -7.53
N SER A 46 4.37 -23.90 -7.13
CA SER A 46 3.41 -24.68 -7.93
C SER A 46 2.12 -23.91 -8.18
N PHE A 47 1.46 -24.19 -9.32
CA PHE A 47 0.22 -23.49 -9.70
C PHE A 47 -0.88 -23.66 -8.64
N GLU A 48 -1.09 -24.88 -8.16
CA GLU A 48 -2.08 -25.20 -7.13
C GLU A 48 -1.83 -24.42 -5.82
N LEU A 49 -0.59 -24.44 -5.32
CA LEU A 49 -0.21 -23.70 -4.13
C LEU A 49 -0.33 -22.18 -4.34
N SER A 50 -0.04 -21.70 -5.56
CA SER A 50 -0.22 -20.28 -5.90
C SER A 50 -1.67 -19.86 -5.74
N VAL A 51 -2.61 -20.64 -6.30
CA VAL A 51 -4.05 -20.37 -6.22
C VAL A 51 -4.53 -20.44 -4.76
N GLU A 52 -4.14 -21.46 -4.01
CA GLU A 52 -4.52 -21.63 -2.61
C GLU A 52 -4.04 -20.44 -1.75
N LEU A 53 -2.75 -20.12 -1.82
CA LEU A 53 -2.16 -19.00 -1.07
C LEU A 53 -2.76 -17.67 -1.51
N HIS A 54 -3.00 -17.46 -2.81
CA HIS A 54 -3.58 -16.22 -3.31
C HIS A 54 -5.01 -16.01 -2.78
N ASN A 55 -5.85 -17.05 -2.83
CA ASN A 55 -7.21 -16.98 -2.34
C ASN A 55 -7.26 -16.77 -0.82
N LEU A 56 -6.50 -17.56 -0.06
CA LEU A 56 -6.43 -17.43 1.39
C LEU A 56 -5.93 -16.05 1.81
N CYS A 57 -4.80 -15.59 1.27
CA CYS A 57 -4.27 -14.27 1.59
C CYS A 57 -5.19 -13.15 1.10
N GLY A 58 -5.93 -13.34 0.01
CA GLY A 58 -6.92 -12.39 -0.52
C GLY A 58 -8.07 -12.17 0.45
N ILE A 59 -8.57 -13.25 1.07
CA ILE A 59 -9.59 -13.17 2.12
C ILE A 59 -9.01 -12.51 3.37
N LEU A 60 -7.84 -12.96 3.83
CA LEU A 60 -7.21 -12.43 5.04
C LEU A 60 -6.87 -10.94 4.93
N ILE A 61 -6.35 -10.49 3.77
CA ILE A 61 -6.02 -9.08 3.56
C ILE A 61 -7.29 -8.23 3.49
N SER A 62 -8.39 -8.78 2.97
CA SER A 62 -9.69 -8.10 2.95
C SER A 62 -10.23 -7.87 4.36
N ILE A 63 -10.15 -8.89 5.23
CA ILE A 63 -10.51 -8.75 6.66
C ILE A 63 -9.57 -7.75 7.35
N ASN A 64 -8.27 -7.86 7.15
CA ASN A 64 -7.29 -6.95 7.73
C ASN A 64 -7.50 -5.50 7.25
N TYR A 65 -7.93 -5.30 6.00
CA TYR A 65 -8.29 -3.99 5.46
C TYR A 65 -9.52 -3.40 6.14
N LEU A 66 -10.56 -4.20 6.42
CA LEU A 66 -11.71 -3.74 7.21
C LEU A 66 -11.30 -3.28 8.60
N LEU A 67 -10.40 -4.02 9.27
CA LEU A 67 -9.85 -3.59 10.57
C LEU A 67 -9.14 -2.24 10.49
N PHE A 68 -8.45 -1.95 9.38
CA PHE A 68 -7.85 -0.63 9.15
C PHE A 68 -8.88 0.47 8.96
N ILE A 69 -9.94 0.20 8.20
CA ILE A 69 -11.03 1.17 8.01
C ILE A 69 -11.70 1.48 9.34
N PHE A 70 -12.12 0.46 10.10
CA PHE A 70 -12.70 0.67 11.43
C PHE A 70 -11.71 1.34 12.39
N GLY A 71 -10.45 0.90 12.41
CA GLY A 71 -9.39 1.53 13.20
C GLY A 71 -9.22 3.01 12.87
N ASN A 72 -9.29 3.40 11.60
CA ASN A 72 -9.19 4.80 11.20
C ASN A 72 -10.43 5.64 11.50
N LEU A 73 -11.61 5.01 11.55
CA LEU A 73 -12.85 5.67 11.94
C LEU A 73 -12.87 5.95 13.45
N PHE A 74 -12.41 5.00 14.28
CA PHE A 74 -12.48 5.10 15.74
C PHE A 74 -11.22 5.68 16.41
N THR A 75 -10.09 5.81 15.70
CA THR A 75 -8.85 6.36 16.26
C THR A 75 -8.41 7.66 15.60
N SER A 76 -7.46 8.35 16.23
CA SER A 76 -6.85 9.57 15.68
C SER A 76 -6.04 9.33 14.39
N ASN A 77 -5.75 8.08 14.02
CA ASN A 77 -4.94 7.77 12.84
C ASN A 77 -5.63 8.20 11.53
N GLY A 78 -6.96 8.15 11.46
CA GLY A 78 -7.71 8.59 10.27
C GLY A 78 -7.43 10.05 9.90
N LYS A 79 -7.09 10.90 10.88
CA LYS A 79 -6.71 12.31 10.63
C LYS A 79 -5.45 12.44 9.77
N GLN A 80 -4.55 11.46 9.81
CA GLN A 80 -3.30 11.46 9.04
C GLN A 80 -3.51 11.29 7.54
N TYR A 81 -4.64 10.69 7.13
CA TYR A 81 -5.02 10.49 5.73
C TYR A 81 -5.87 11.65 5.17
N LYS A 82 -6.32 12.58 6.02
CA LYS A 82 -7.08 13.75 5.57
C LYS A 82 -6.15 14.76 4.90
N MET A 83 -6.42 15.04 3.63
CA MET A 83 -5.67 16.01 2.83
C MET A 83 -6.33 17.38 2.91
N LYS A 84 -5.51 18.44 3.04
CA LYS A 84 -5.98 19.82 2.85
C LYS A 84 -6.07 20.07 1.34
N SER A 85 -7.26 20.33 0.79
CA SER A 85 -7.46 20.58 -0.64
C SER A 85 -6.70 21.83 -1.13
N LYS A 86 -6.74 22.91 -0.35
CA LYS A 86 -6.08 24.18 -0.69
C LYS A 86 -4.56 23.99 -0.82
N GLY A 87 -4.03 24.26 -2.01
CA GLY A 87 -2.59 24.21 -2.32
C GLY A 87 -1.98 22.80 -2.34
N LEU A 88 -2.79 21.74 -2.46
CA LEU A 88 -2.29 20.36 -2.44
C LEU A 88 -1.23 20.11 -3.52
N PHE A 89 -1.51 20.48 -4.77
CA PHE A 89 -0.58 20.27 -5.89
C PHE A 89 0.72 21.03 -5.71
N THR A 90 0.67 22.27 -5.22
CA THR A 90 1.87 23.06 -4.91
C THR A 90 2.73 22.38 -3.84
N ARG A 91 2.11 21.85 -2.78
CA ARG A 91 2.84 21.13 -1.72
C ARG A 91 3.45 19.83 -2.22
N ILE A 92 2.73 19.08 -3.06
CA ILE A 92 3.24 17.86 -3.71
C ILE A 92 4.44 18.22 -4.59
N TYR A 93 4.29 19.23 -5.45
CA TYR A 93 5.36 19.69 -6.33
C TYR A 93 6.62 20.09 -5.56
N ASN A 94 6.49 20.89 -4.50
CA ASN A 94 7.62 21.29 -3.66
C ASN A 94 8.31 20.07 -3.02
N GLN A 95 7.54 19.08 -2.58
CA GLN A 95 8.07 17.85 -2.01
C GLN A 95 8.79 16.99 -3.07
N SER A 96 8.26 16.92 -4.30
CA SER A 96 8.89 16.22 -5.41
C SER A 96 10.23 16.85 -5.80
N ILE A 97 10.30 18.19 -5.91
CA ILE A 97 11.55 18.92 -6.18
C ILE A 97 12.57 18.69 -5.06
N TYR A 98 12.12 18.64 -3.80
CA TYR A 98 12.98 18.30 -2.68
C TYR A 98 13.59 16.90 -2.82
N TYR A 99 12.79 15.89 -3.18
CA TYR A 99 13.28 14.53 -3.38
C TYR A 99 14.21 14.39 -4.59
N LEU A 100 13.94 15.09 -5.68
CA LEU A 100 14.75 15.01 -6.90
C LEU A 100 16.07 15.77 -6.78
N PHE A 101 16.09 16.92 -6.08
CA PHE A 101 17.26 17.82 -6.06
C PHE A 101 17.66 18.28 -4.66
N GLY A 102 16.69 18.69 -3.84
CA GLY A 102 16.96 19.33 -2.54
C GLY A 102 17.70 18.42 -1.55
N MET A 103 17.35 17.14 -1.52
CA MET A 103 17.96 16.17 -0.62
C MET A 103 19.44 15.93 -0.91
N PHE A 104 19.82 15.83 -2.19
CA PHE A 104 21.23 15.69 -2.61
C PHE A 104 22.05 16.94 -2.30
N LYS A 105 21.39 18.11 -2.24
CA LYS A 105 21.98 19.38 -1.80
C LYS A 105 21.96 19.57 -0.27
N LYS A 106 21.58 18.55 0.51
CA LYS A 106 21.45 18.60 1.98
C LYS A 106 20.55 19.76 2.47
N GLN A 107 19.54 20.12 1.69
CA GLN A 107 18.56 21.12 2.11
C GLN A 107 17.63 20.55 3.18
N ASN A 108 17.04 21.43 3.98
CA ASN A 108 16.01 21.05 4.95
C ASN A 108 14.74 20.61 4.22
N ALA A 109 14.08 19.57 4.75
CA ALA A 109 12.82 19.09 4.20
C ALA A 109 11.74 20.19 4.31
N PRO A 110 10.98 20.48 3.22
CA PRO A 110 9.97 21.55 3.22
C PRO A 110 8.79 21.26 4.16
N TYR A 111 8.57 19.98 4.48
CA TYR A 111 7.52 19.52 5.39
C TYR A 111 8.12 18.54 6.40
N PRO A 112 8.68 19.04 7.53
CA PRO A 112 9.26 18.19 8.57
C PRO A 112 8.17 17.37 9.27
N ILE A 113 8.58 16.23 9.81
CA ILE A 113 7.73 15.31 10.57
C ILE A 113 7.37 15.95 11.91
N THR A 114 6.08 15.96 12.26
CA THR A 114 5.60 16.37 13.59
C THR A 114 4.65 15.33 14.17
N ALA A 115 4.36 15.41 15.47
CA ALA A 115 3.38 14.53 16.11
C ALA A 115 1.99 14.60 15.45
N GLU A 116 1.61 15.77 14.94
CA GLU A 116 0.33 15.98 14.24
C GLU A 116 0.37 15.58 12.77
N ASN A 117 1.55 15.61 12.13
CA ASN A 117 1.71 15.31 10.71
C ASN A 117 2.90 14.37 10.49
N LYS A 118 2.63 13.06 10.55
CA LYS A 118 3.65 12.03 10.32
C LYS A 118 3.98 11.82 8.84
N PHE A 119 3.10 12.24 7.94
CA PHE A 119 3.27 12.13 6.49
C PHE A 119 3.50 13.49 5.85
N ASN A 120 4.53 13.57 5.00
CA ASN A 120 4.67 14.70 4.08
C ASN A 120 3.53 14.69 3.03
N PRO A 121 3.31 15.80 2.31
CA PRO A 121 2.18 15.93 1.37
C PRO A 121 2.14 14.85 0.29
N MET A 122 3.29 14.46 -0.27
CA MET A 122 3.39 13.43 -1.31
C MET A 122 3.07 12.05 -0.74
N GLN A 123 3.67 11.69 0.40
CA GLN A 123 3.38 10.44 1.11
C GLN A 123 1.89 10.33 1.47
N ARG A 124 1.31 11.39 2.04
CA ARG A 124 -0.11 11.41 2.40
C ARG A 124 -1.00 11.15 1.20
N PHE A 125 -0.71 11.81 0.08
CA PHE A 125 -1.48 11.67 -1.15
C PHE A 125 -1.42 10.23 -1.68
N ILE A 126 -0.21 9.70 -1.85
CA ILE A 126 0.00 8.34 -2.39
C ILE A 126 -0.60 7.30 -1.44
N TYR A 127 -0.38 7.42 -0.13
CA TYR A 127 -0.92 6.47 0.86
C TYR A 127 -2.45 6.53 0.94
N ALA A 128 -3.04 7.72 0.82
CA ALA A 128 -4.50 7.85 0.79
C ALA A 128 -5.08 7.20 -0.48
N ILE A 129 -4.49 7.42 -1.65
CA ILE A 129 -4.95 6.79 -2.89
C ILE A 129 -4.77 5.27 -2.84
N ALA A 130 -3.60 4.79 -2.43
CA ALA A 130 -3.36 3.35 -2.33
C ALA A 130 -4.38 2.70 -1.40
N MET A 131 -4.60 3.26 -0.21
CA MET A 131 -5.47 2.66 0.81
C MET A 131 -6.97 2.86 0.56
N TYR A 132 -7.42 3.98 0.01
CA TYR A 132 -8.86 4.29 -0.13
C TYR A 132 -9.38 4.18 -1.57
N VAL A 133 -8.50 3.94 -2.54
CA VAL A 133 -8.89 3.71 -3.95
C VAL A 133 -8.33 2.38 -4.43
N GLY A 134 -7.00 2.18 -4.36
CA GLY A 134 -6.36 0.96 -4.86
C GLY A 134 -6.81 -0.30 -4.13
N PHE A 135 -6.72 -0.32 -2.79
CA PHE A 135 -7.11 -1.47 -1.96
C PHE A 135 -8.59 -1.87 -2.12
N PRO A 136 -9.57 -0.93 -2.11
CA PRO A 136 -10.95 -1.27 -2.42
C PRO A 136 -11.12 -1.93 -3.80
N ILE A 137 -10.50 -1.39 -4.84
CA ILE A 137 -10.67 -1.93 -6.19
C ILE A 137 -10.04 -3.33 -6.32
N ILE A 138 -8.84 -3.55 -5.78
CA ILE A 138 -8.19 -4.88 -5.83
C ILE A 138 -8.97 -5.92 -5.00
N ILE A 139 -9.51 -5.52 -3.85
CA ILE A 139 -10.33 -6.41 -3.00
C ILE A 139 -11.64 -6.75 -3.70
N ILE A 140 -12.37 -5.75 -4.21
CA ILE A 140 -13.65 -5.98 -4.89
C ILE A 140 -13.46 -6.86 -6.12
N SER A 141 -12.47 -6.56 -6.97
CA SER A 141 -12.18 -7.38 -8.14
C SER A 141 -11.70 -8.79 -7.77
N GLY A 142 -10.89 -8.95 -6.72
CA GLY A 142 -10.45 -10.26 -6.24
C GLY A 142 -11.59 -11.10 -5.69
N MET A 143 -12.48 -10.50 -4.88
CA MET A 143 -13.68 -11.15 -4.37
C MET A 143 -14.65 -11.53 -5.49
N ALA A 144 -14.79 -10.68 -6.51
CA ALA A 144 -15.60 -11.00 -7.68
C ALA A 144 -15.04 -12.20 -8.46
N MET A 145 -13.72 -12.34 -8.58
CA MET A 145 -13.11 -13.53 -9.19
C MET A 145 -13.18 -14.77 -8.30
N LEU A 146 -13.25 -14.62 -6.98
CA LEU A 146 -13.48 -15.73 -6.04
C LEU A 146 -14.92 -16.26 -6.11
N PHE A 147 -15.88 -15.39 -6.43
CA PHE A 147 -17.29 -15.71 -6.62
C PHE A 147 -17.76 -15.28 -8.02
N PRO A 148 -17.37 -15.98 -9.10
CA PRO A 148 -17.64 -15.54 -10.47
C PRO A 148 -19.14 -15.35 -10.78
N GLU A 149 -20.04 -15.94 -10.00
CA GLU A 149 -21.49 -15.83 -10.16
C GLU A 149 -22.01 -14.39 -9.94
N ILE A 150 -21.26 -13.55 -9.21
CA ILE A 150 -21.63 -12.14 -9.00
C ILE A 150 -21.13 -11.22 -10.12
N ILE A 151 -20.31 -11.72 -11.06
CA ILE A 151 -19.80 -10.95 -12.18
C ILE A 151 -20.89 -10.83 -13.26
N ILE A 152 -21.10 -9.60 -13.74
CA ILE A 152 -21.98 -9.34 -14.89
C ILE A 152 -21.42 -10.08 -16.11
N PRO A 153 -22.15 -11.00 -16.77
CA PRO A 153 -21.58 -11.84 -17.82
C PRO A 153 -20.96 -11.07 -18.98
N GLN A 154 -21.59 -9.96 -19.38
CA GLN A 154 -21.15 -9.15 -20.50
C GLN A 154 -21.34 -7.65 -20.23
N VAL A 155 -20.33 -6.84 -20.58
CA VAL A 155 -20.35 -5.39 -20.43
C VAL A 155 -19.80 -4.77 -21.72
N PHE A 156 -20.59 -3.93 -22.40
CA PHE A 156 -20.23 -3.32 -23.69
C PHE A 156 -19.75 -4.31 -24.77
N GLY A 157 -20.29 -5.53 -24.77
CA GLY A 157 -19.88 -6.57 -25.72
C GLY A 157 -18.70 -7.45 -25.27
N PHE A 158 -17.99 -7.09 -24.21
CA PHE A 158 -16.85 -7.84 -23.67
C PHE A 158 -17.28 -8.77 -22.53
N SER A 159 -16.55 -9.88 -22.33
CA SER A 159 -16.71 -10.76 -21.18
C SER A 159 -16.45 -10.00 -19.88
N GLY A 160 -17.42 -9.98 -18.96
CA GLY A 160 -17.25 -9.30 -17.68
C GLY A 160 -16.20 -9.97 -16.79
N LEU A 161 -15.96 -11.27 -16.95
CA LEU A 161 -14.87 -11.98 -16.28
C LEU A 161 -13.52 -11.43 -16.75
N LEU A 162 -13.34 -11.27 -18.07
CA LEU A 162 -12.12 -10.70 -18.64
C LEU A 162 -11.89 -9.27 -18.12
N LEU A 163 -12.92 -8.43 -18.16
CA LEU A 163 -12.80 -7.05 -17.67
C LEU A 163 -12.45 -7.00 -16.17
N THR A 164 -13.06 -7.86 -15.35
CA THR A 164 -12.76 -7.96 -13.92
C THR A 164 -11.31 -8.40 -13.69
N ALA A 165 -10.85 -9.41 -14.41
CA ALA A 165 -9.47 -9.87 -14.35
C ALA A 165 -8.47 -8.78 -14.78
N MET A 166 -8.77 -8.04 -15.85
CA MET A 166 -7.94 -6.92 -16.30
C MET A 166 -7.84 -5.82 -15.24
N VAL A 167 -8.97 -5.44 -14.63
CA VAL A 167 -8.98 -4.48 -13.52
C VAL A 167 -8.11 -4.98 -12.36
N HIS A 168 -8.28 -6.25 -11.97
CA HIS A 168 -7.50 -6.85 -10.89
C HIS A 168 -6.00 -6.81 -11.17
N VAL A 169 -5.57 -7.24 -12.35
CA VAL A 169 -4.15 -7.26 -12.74
C VAL A 169 -3.57 -5.85 -12.83
N ILE A 170 -4.29 -4.89 -13.43
CA ILE A 170 -3.84 -3.50 -13.55
C ILE A 170 -3.64 -2.87 -12.17
N ILE A 171 -4.62 -3.02 -11.27
CA ILE A 171 -4.52 -2.47 -9.92
C ILE A 171 -3.45 -3.20 -9.12
N GLY A 172 -3.33 -4.53 -9.27
CA GLY A 172 -2.26 -5.32 -8.66
C GLY A 172 -0.87 -4.84 -9.07
N PHE A 173 -0.69 -4.53 -10.36
CA PHE A 173 0.54 -3.93 -10.88
C PHE A 173 0.80 -2.52 -10.32
N VAL A 174 -0.20 -1.64 -10.28
CA VAL A 174 -0.05 -0.30 -9.71
C VAL A 174 0.31 -0.36 -8.22
N LEU A 175 -0.32 -1.25 -7.45
CA LEU A 175 -0.01 -1.44 -6.03
C LEU A 175 1.34 -2.11 -5.80
N SER A 176 1.82 -2.97 -6.71
CA SER A 176 3.18 -3.52 -6.63
C SER A 176 4.23 -2.44 -6.87
N LEU A 177 4.04 -1.56 -7.86
CA LEU A 177 4.90 -0.38 -8.06
C LEU A 177 4.92 0.51 -6.82
N PHE A 178 3.75 0.73 -6.21
CA PHE A 178 3.65 1.45 -4.95
C PHE A 178 4.50 0.81 -3.84
N LEU A 179 4.46 -0.52 -3.67
CA LEU A 179 5.27 -1.24 -2.70
C LEU A 179 6.77 -0.99 -2.93
N PHE A 180 7.26 -1.14 -4.15
CA PHE A 180 8.67 -0.93 -4.46
C PHE A 180 9.12 0.51 -4.19
N ILE A 181 8.32 1.49 -4.62
CA ILE A 181 8.59 2.92 -4.36
C ILE A 181 8.52 3.22 -2.87
N HIS A 182 7.56 2.65 -2.14
CA HIS A 182 7.41 2.81 -0.70
C HIS A 182 8.66 2.33 0.04
N VAL A 183 9.12 1.11 -0.24
CA VAL A 183 10.34 0.54 0.36
C VAL A 183 11.57 1.37 -0.01
N TYR A 184 11.70 1.81 -1.27
CA TYR A 184 12.79 2.68 -1.70
C TYR A 184 12.80 4.02 -0.97
N VAL A 185 11.67 4.70 -0.82
CA VAL A 185 11.62 5.97 -0.07
C VAL A 185 11.93 5.76 1.40
N CYS A 186 11.63 4.59 1.99
CA CYS A 186 12.05 4.26 3.35
C CYS A 186 13.58 4.13 3.50
N THR A 187 14.31 3.78 2.44
CA THR A 187 15.78 3.71 2.43
C THR A 187 16.45 5.06 2.15
N ILE A 188 15.68 6.13 1.98
CA ILE A 188 16.18 7.46 1.65
C ILE A 188 15.89 8.41 2.82
N GLY A 189 16.85 9.30 3.12
CA GLY A 189 16.76 10.28 4.21
C GLY A 189 17.97 10.24 5.14
N SER A 190 17.87 10.93 6.28
CA SER A 190 18.99 11.11 7.22
C SER A 190 19.43 9.84 7.95
N SER A 191 18.57 8.83 8.06
CA SER A 191 18.92 7.51 8.61
C SER A 191 17.99 6.43 8.07
N ILE A 192 18.53 5.56 7.22
CA ILE A 192 17.87 4.35 6.70
C ILE A 192 17.27 3.55 7.86
N SER A 193 18.05 3.34 8.93
CA SER A 193 17.62 2.49 10.04
C SER A 193 16.47 3.11 10.83
N ASN A 194 16.36 4.44 10.92
CA ASN A 194 15.36 5.08 11.80
C ASN A 194 13.94 4.90 11.25
N ASN A 195 13.75 4.97 9.94
CA ASN A 195 12.44 4.78 9.32
C ASN A 195 11.91 3.35 9.56
N PHE A 196 12.72 2.32 9.29
CA PHE A 196 12.33 0.93 9.57
C PHE A 196 12.19 0.65 11.07
N LYS A 197 13.10 1.15 11.90
CA LYS A 197 13.00 1.03 13.37
C LYS A 197 11.72 1.65 13.90
N SER A 198 11.25 2.77 13.34
CA SER A 198 10.01 3.41 13.79
C SER A 198 8.78 2.51 13.59
N MET A 199 8.77 1.65 12.59
CA MET A 199 7.72 0.64 12.40
C MET A 199 7.86 -0.58 13.31
N ILE A 200 9.00 -0.75 13.97
CA ILE A 200 9.26 -1.83 14.93
C ILE A 200 9.09 -1.34 16.38
N THR A 201 9.44 -0.09 16.69
CA THR A 201 9.42 0.47 18.05
C THR A 201 8.26 1.44 18.27
N GLY A 202 7.78 2.10 17.22
CA GLY A 202 6.80 3.19 17.29
C GLY A 202 7.42 4.59 17.37
N TRP A 203 8.73 4.68 17.56
CA TRP A 203 9.46 5.91 17.85
C TRP A 203 10.34 6.33 16.67
N HIS A 204 10.28 7.61 16.29
CA HIS A 204 11.15 8.24 15.30
C HIS A 204 12.20 9.12 15.96
#